data_AF-A0A7S0WCK5-F1
#
_entry.id   AF-A0A7S0WCK5-F1
#
_cell.length_a   1.000
_cell.length_b   1.000
_cell.length_c   1.000
_cell.angle_alpha   90.00
_cell.angle_beta   90.00
_cell.angle_gamma   90.00
#
_symmetry.space_group_name_H-M   'P 1'
#
loop_
_entity.id
_entity.type
_entity.pdbx_description
1 polymer ?
#
loop_
_entity_poly.entity_id
_entity_poly.type
_entity_poly.pdbx_seq_one_letter_code
_entity_poly.pdbx_strand_id
1 'polypeptide(L)'
;AATSLTTVSYAVFGLGDSGYQKYNVTAKKLFRRLEGLGANAIQMLGLGDDQHPLGYEAALNPWLGNLWKVMREACPLPIDLKDPTDQEIANAPLPHSRFIVDIVEPPSSTSERPRFERLTEAQQALRLAVAAADASDAGTSFSLEDYNLKQRCRGCVYDGIVVENKSLTSQDAVKEVRHLEFKPQEACDLAYEAGDILGIIPLAVDVNCPRLLSLIGRLGMDPEGWVRVYPSSTPEMKHSAPSVQVKYLIAGAIDIDSASPRRYFFEVMSHFAGSSLEQERLQYFASAEGAVDLYKY
;
A
#
# COMPACT_ATOMS: atom_id res chain seq x y z
N ALA A 1 -15.73 -29.24 22.19
CA ALA A 1 -15.09 -28.11 21.47
C ALA A 1 -13.62 -28.46 21.29
N ALA A 2 -13.00 -28.10 20.16
CA ALA A 2 -11.56 -28.23 20.01
C ALA A 2 -10.89 -27.19 20.93
N THR A 3 -9.89 -27.58 21.71
CA THR A 3 -9.22 -26.74 22.71
C THR A 3 -7.80 -26.35 22.29
N SER A 4 -7.49 -26.44 21.00
CA SER A 4 -6.14 -26.28 20.49
C SER A 4 -5.57 -24.86 20.69
N LEU A 5 -6.43 -23.85 20.90
CA LEU A 5 -6.05 -22.45 21.05
C LEU A 5 -6.50 -21.82 22.39
N THR A 6 -6.72 -22.61 23.45
CA THR A 6 -7.27 -22.10 24.73
C THR A 6 -6.43 -21.01 25.42
N THR A 7 -5.14 -20.92 25.10
CA THR A 7 -4.23 -19.90 25.65
C THR A 7 -4.08 -18.68 24.74
N VAL A 8 -4.76 -18.66 23.59
CA VAL A 8 -4.64 -17.57 22.60
C VAL A 8 -5.76 -16.57 22.81
N SER A 9 -5.39 -15.32 23.07
CA SER A 9 -6.29 -14.17 23.02
C SER A 9 -6.27 -13.55 21.62
N TYR A 10 -7.42 -13.09 21.12
CA TYR A 10 -7.50 -12.55 19.76
C TYR A 10 -8.54 -11.41 19.61
N ALA A 11 -8.31 -10.57 18.61
CA ALA A 11 -9.27 -9.58 18.11
C ALA A 11 -9.25 -9.63 16.58
N VAL A 12 -10.40 -9.41 15.93
CA VAL A 12 -10.52 -9.38 14.46
C VAL A 12 -11.28 -8.13 14.06
N PHE A 13 -10.71 -7.39 13.12
CA PHE A 13 -11.40 -6.35 12.37
C PHE A 13 -11.49 -6.77 10.91
N GLY A 14 -12.70 -6.76 10.36
CA GLY A 14 -12.93 -7.10 8.97
C GLY A 14 -12.96 -5.86 8.08
N LEU A 15 -12.32 -5.94 6.92
CA LEU A 15 -12.47 -4.98 5.83
C LEU A 15 -13.48 -5.58 4.85
N GLY A 16 -14.60 -4.89 4.67
CA GLY A 16 -15.66 -5.33 3.78
C GLY A 16 -16.38 -4.15 3.15
N ASP A 17 -17.31 -4.49 2.26
CA ASP A 17 -18.15 -3.54 1.53
C ASP A 17 -19.58 -4.11 1.56
N SER A 18 -20.51 -3.35 2.14
CA SER A 18 -21.91 -3.77 2.34
C SER A 18 -22.72 -3.82 1.04
N GLY A 19 -22.21 -3.26 -0.06
CA GLY A 19 -22.73 -3.43 -1.41
C GLY A 19 -22.54 -4.85 -1.94
N TYR A 20 -21.62 -5.64 -1.38
CA TYR A 20 -21.46 -7.05 -1.72
C TYR A 20 -22.31 -7.95 -0.82
N GLN A 21 -22.95 -8.96 -1.43
CA GLN A 21 -23.74 -9.98 -0.71
C GLN A 21 -22.95 -10.67 0.42
N LYS A 22 -21.63 -10.86 0.23
CA LYS A 22 -20.75 -11.53 1.18
C LYS A 22 -20.01 -10.54 2.10
N TYR A 23 -20.71 -9.51 2.58
CA TYR A 23 -20.16 -8.51 3.49
C TYR A 23 -19.41 -9.11 4.69
N ASN A 24 -18.11 -8.82 4.77
CA ASN A 24 -17.19 -9.26 5.84
C ASN A 24 -17.17 -10.79 6.11
N VAL A 25 -17.52 -11.63 5.12
CA VAL A 25 -17.62 -13.08 5.32
C VAL A 25 -16.32 -13.71 5.80
N THR A 26 -15.17 -13.27 5.27
CA THR A 26 -13.85 -13.80 5.66
C THR A 26 -13.56 -13.53 7.13
N ALA A 27 -13.76 -12.29 7.59
CA ALA A 27 -13.56 -11.90 8.99
C ALA A 27 -14.53 -12.63 9.93
N LYS A 28 -15.82 -12.74 9.55
CA LYS A 28 -16.84 -13.49 10.29
C LYS A 28 -16.47 -14.97 10.43
N LYS A 29 -15.95 -15.59 9.37
CA LYS A 29 -15.49 -16.98 9.39
C LYS A 29 -14.26 -17.16 10.28
N LEU A 30 -13.27 -16.29 10.17
CA LEU A 30 -12.05 -16.34 11.00
C LEU A 30 -12.39 -16.19 12.48
N PHE A 31 -13.20 -15.19 12.83
CA PHE A 31 -13.63 -14.95 14.22
C PHE A 31 -14.30 -16.17 14.84
N ARG A 32 -15.32 -16.74 14.16
CA ARG A 32 -16.01 -17.97 14.63
C ARG A 32 -15.09 -19.18 14.69
N ARG A 33 -14.10 -19.27 13.79
CA ARG A 33 -13.17 -20.40 13.76
C ARG A 33 -12.22 -20.35 14.95
N LEU A 34 -11.69 -19.18 15.29
CA LEU A 34 -10.84 -19.00 16.46
C LEU A 34 -11.60 -19.32 17.75
N GLU A 35 -12.82 -18.80 17.89
CA GLU A 35 -13.73 -19.14 18.99
C GLU A 35 -14.00 -20.65 19.09
N GLY A 36 -14.33 -21.31 17.97
CA GLY A 36 -14.59 -22.75 17.92
C GLY A 36 -13.37 -23.64 18.23
N LEU A 37 -12.16 -23.08 18.16
CA LEU A 37 -10.89 -23.72 18.56
C LEU A 37 -10.49 -23.41 20.01
N GLY A 38 -11.33 -22.67 20.74
CA GLY A 38 -11.16 -22.36 22.16
C GLY A 38 -10.41 -21.05 22.44
N ALA A 39 -10.07 -20.26 21.41
CA ALA A 39 -9.40 -18.98 21.61
C ALA A 39 -10.32 -17.96 22.30
N ASN A 40 -9.73 -17.04 23.07
CA ASN A 40 -10.44 -16.02 23.83
C ASN A 40 -10.55 -14.70 23.05
N ALA A 41 -11.76 -14.30 22.67
CA ALA A 41 -11.97 -13.02 22.01
C ALA A 41 -11.85 -11.88 23.04
N ILE A 42 -10.83 -11.03 22.91
CA ILE A 42 -10.67 -9.86 23.79
C ILE A 42 -11.58 -8.70 23.36
N GLN A 43 -12.04 -8.72 22.12
CA GLN A 43 -12.98 -7.72 21.60
C GLN A 43 -13.95 -8.33 20.60
N MET A 44 -15.15 -7.76 20.54
CA MET A 44 -16.14 -8.03 19.51
C MET A 44 -15.57 -7.83 18.10
N LEU A 45 -16.04 -8.65 17.15
CA LEU A 45 -15.69 -8.53 15.74
C LEU A 45 -16.02 -7.12 15.21
N GLY A 46 -15.01 -6.42 14.71
CA GLY A 46 -15.20 -5.18 13.97
C GLY A 46 -15.58 -5.43 12.52
N LEU A 47 -16.49 -4.62 11.98
CA LEU A 47 -16.99 -4.74 10.61
C LEU A 47 -16.82 -3.40 9.89
N GLY A 48 -15.68 -3.21 9.23
CA GLY A 48 -15.44 -2.08 8.34
C GLY A 48 -16.33 -2.15 7.11
N ASP A 49 -16.81 -0.99 6.64
CA ASP A 49 -17.66 -0.86 5.46
C ASP A 49 -17.16 0.23 4.52
N ASP A 50 -16.73 -0.16 3.32
CA ASP A 50 -16.28 0.77 2.28
C ASP A 50 -17.40 1.64 1.71
N GLN A 51 -18.67 1.25 1.87
CA GLN A 51 -19.83 2.05 1.45
C GLN A 51 -20.15 3.21 2.39
N HIS A 52 -19.55 3.24 3.59
CA HIS A 52 -19.75 4.34 4.51
C HIS A 52 -19.07 5.63 3.97
N PRO A 53 -19.61 6.84 4.18
CA PRO A 53 -18.98 8.09 3.69
C PRO A 53 -17.54 8.33 4.17
N LEU A 54 -17.17 7.72 5.30
CA LEU A 54 -15.80 7.73 5.87
C LEU A 54 -15.07 6.40 5.66
N GLY A 55 -15.56 5.57 4.74
CA GLY A 55 -15.10 4.21 4.50
C GLY A 55 -15.07 3.34 5.76
N TYR A 56 -14.18 2.34 5.74
CA TYR A 56 -14.00 1.41 6.86
C TYR A 56 -13.55 2.09 8.16
N GLU A 57 -13.00 3.31 8.09
CA GLU A 57 -12.49 4.05 9.25
C GLU A 57 -13.60 4.43 10.24
N ALA A 58 -14.84 4.59 9.77
CA ALA A 58 -15.99 4.87 10.64
C ALA A 58 -16.23 3.77 11.68
N ALA A 59 -16.03 2.50 11.30
CA ALA A 59 -16.10 1.38 12.22
C ALA A 59 -14.76 1.13 12.91
N LEU A 60 -13.63 1.38 12.22
CA LEU A 60 -12.29 1.10 12.74
C LEU A 60 -11.93 1.98 13.92
N ASN A 61 -12.16 3.28 13.86
CA ASN A 61 -11.74 4.22 14.91
C ASN A 61 -12.38 3.91 16.28
N PRO A 62 -13.72 3.80 16.42
CA PRO A 62 -14.31 3.42 17.70
C PRO A 62 -13.92 2.00 18.13
N TRP A 63 -13.73 1.08 17.17
CA TRP A 63 -13.26 -0.26 17.47
C TRP A 63 -11.83 -0.25 18.03
N LEU A 64 -10.89 0.49 17.44
CA LEU A 64 -9.53 0.65 17.98
C LEU A 64 -9.55 1.29 19.38
N GLY A 65 -10.39 2.31 19.60
CA GLY A 65 -10.55 2.92 20.92
C GLY A 65 -10.95 1.91 22.00
N ASN A 66 -11.92 1.04 21.71
CA ASN A 66 -12.30 -0.03 22.63
C ASN A 66 -11.21 -1.11 22.76
N LEU A 67 -10.49 -1.41 21.66
CA LEU A 67 -9.43 -2.43 21.68
C LEU A 67 -8.32 -2.01 22.63
N TRP A 68 -7.85 -0.76 22.51
CA TRP A 68 -6.82 -0.21 23.38
C TRP A 68 -7.24 -0.23 24.84
N LYS A 69 -8.50 0.10 25.14
CA LYS A 69 -9.05 0.00 26.50
C LYS A 69 -8.96 -1.42 27.05
N VAL A 70 -9.45 -2.43 26.30
CA VAL A 70 -9.39 -3.82 26.75
C VAL A 70 -7.95 -4.32 26.87
N MET A 71 -7.08 -3.90 25.95
CA MET A 71 -5.65 -4.25 26.02
C MET A 71 -4.98 -3.64 27.25
N ARG A 72 -5.34 -2.43 27.68
CA ARG A 72 -4.84 -1.82 28.92
C ARG A 72 -5.35 -2.52 30.18
N GLU A 73 -6.59 -3.00 30.16
CA GLU A 73 -7.13 -3.80 31.27
C GLU A 73 -6.41 -5.15 31.38
N ALA A 74 -6.11 -5.80 30.25
CA ALA A 74 -5.41 -7.09 30.21
C ALA A 74 -3.90 -6.95 30.46
N CYS A 75 -3.29 -5.86 29.99
CA CYS A 75 -1.87 -5.55 30.11
C CYS A 75 -1.71 -4.12 30.64
N PRO A 76 -1.86 -3.91 31.97
CA PRO A 76 -1.71 -2.59 32.58
C PRO A 76 -0.32 -2.02 32.36
N LEU A 77 -0.25 -0.71 32.21
CA LEU A 77 1.03 0.00 32.19
C LEU A 77 1.74 -0.15 33.55
N PRO A 78 3.08 -0.16 33.56
CA PRO A 78 3.88 0.07 34.75
C PRO A 78 3.41 1.31 35.52
N ILE A 79 3.57 1.32 36.85
CA ILE A 79 3.03 2.35 37.76
C ILE A 79 3.49 3.77 37.40
N ASP A 80 4.67 3.88 36.83
CA ASP A 80 5.33 5.11 36.39
C ASP A 80 4.91 5.58 34.98
N LEU A 81 4.19 4.75 34.23
CA LEU A 81 3.74 5.06 32.88
C LEU A 81 2.25 5.37 32.83
N LYS A 82 1.90 6.34 31.99
CA LYS A 82 0.52 6.73 31.70
C LYS A 82 0.26 6.60 30.20
N ASP A 83 -1.02 6.49 29.86
CA ASP A 83 -1.42 6.62 28.47
C ASP A 83 -0.99 7.99 27.91
N PRO A 84 -0.38 8.03 26.73
CA PRO A 84 -0.04 9.29 26.09
C PRO A 84 -1.33 10.04 25.73
N THR A 85 -1.32 11.35 25.94
CA THR A 85 -2.35 12.26 25.48
C THR A 85 -2.31 12.39 23.95
N ASP A 86 -3.42 12.82 23.32
CA ASP A 86 -3.46 13.03 21.87
C ASP A 86 -2.37 14.02 21.40
N GLN A 87 -2.04 15.02 22.21
CA GLN A 87 -0.95 15.95 21.93
C GLN A 87 0.43 15.28 21.99
N GLU A 88 0.65 14.37 22.94
CA GLU A 88 1.90 13.61 23.01
C GLU A 88 2.03 12.63 21.85
N ILE A 89 0.92 12.01 21.41
CA ILE A 89 0.89 11.14 20.22
C ILE A 89 1.20 11.95 18.96
N ALA A 90 0.53 13.10 18.77
CA ALA A 90 0.71 13.95 17.59
C ALA A 90 2.12 14.56 17.45
N ASN A 91 2.87 14.62 18.55
CA ASN A 91 4.26 15.09 18.57
C ASN A 91 5.27 13.97 18.85
N ALA A 92 4.81 12.71 18.90
CA ALA A 92 5.70 11.58 19.08
C ALA A 92 6.68 11.52 17.90
N PRO A 93 7.94 11.12 18.13
CA PRO A 93 8.88 10.96 17.03
C PRO A 93 8.35 9.91 16.04
N LEU A 94 8.48 10.20 14.74
CA LEU A 94 8.12 9.24 13.71
C LEU A 94 8.92 7.94 13.89
N PRO A 95 8.31 6.78 13.58
CA PRO A 95 9.07 5.54 13.49
C PRO A 95 10.14 5.66 12.42
N HIS A 96 11.22 4.89 12.57
CA HIS A 96 12.24 4.80 11.53
C HIS A 96 11.62 4.41 10.19
N SER A 97 12.13 4.98 9.10
CA SER A 97 11.70 4.61 7.75
C SER A 97 11.85 3.10 7.55
N ARG A 98 10.81 2.46 7.00
CA ARG A 98 10.85 1.03 6.62
C ARG A 98 11.84 0.75 5.49
N PHE A 99 12.25 1.79 4.77
CA PHE A 99 13.12 1.68 3.60
C PHE A 99 14.32 2.61 3.70
N ILE A 100 15.45 2.15 3.18
CA ILE A 100 16.63 2.96 2.91
C ILE A 100 16.66 3.23 1.40
N VAL A 101 16.94 4.48 1.04
CA VAL A 101 17.12 4.92 -0.34
C VAL A 101 18.55 5.43 -0.49
N ASP A 102 19.38 4.67 -1.19
CA ASP A 102 20.75 5.09 -1.50
C ASP A 102 20.80 5.71 -2.89
N ILE A 103 21.42 6.88 -3.01
CA ILE A 103 21.82 7.45 -4.29
C ILE A 103 23.08 6.70 -4.75
N VAL A 104 23.08 6.21 -5.98
CA VAL A 104 24.15 5.38 -6.53
C VAL A 104 24.62 5.92 -7.87
N GLU A 105 25.84 5.56 -8.26
CA GLU A 105 26.34 5.84 -9.60
C GLU A 105 25.55 5.05 -10.65
N PRO A 106 25.41 5.58 -11.88
CA PRO A 106 24.79 4.84 -12.97
C PRO A 106 25.53 3.52 -13.23
N PRO A 107 24.81 2.45 -13.62
CA PRO A 107 25.44 1.16 -13.93
C PRO A 107 26.42 1.31 -15.10
N SER A 108 27.51 0.54 -15.07
CA SER A 108 28.62 0.62 -16.04
C SER A 108 28.21 0.38 -17.50
N SER A 109 27.05 -0.25 -17.72
CA SER A 109 26.42 -0.45 -19.03
C SER A 109 24.97 0.03 -19.01
N THR A 110 24.73 1.26 -19.44
CA THR A 110 23.37 1.76 -19.73
C THR A 110 22.99 1.37 -21.14
N SER A 111 22.51 0.14 -21.34
CA SER A 111 21.82 -0.20 -22.59
C SER A 111 20.57 0.68 -22.71
N GLU A 112 20.30 1.26 -23.87
CA GLU A 112 19.01 1.91 -24.12
C GLU A 112 17.89 0.88 -24.01
N ARG A 113 17.20 0.87 -22.87
CA ARG A 113 16.01 0.05 -22.65
C ARG A 113 14.75 0.85 -22.95
N PRO A 114 13.72 0.21 -23.54
CA PRO A 114 12.38 0.77 -23.68
C PRO A 114 11.86 1.34 -22.36
N ARG A 115 11.02 2.38 -22.47
CA ARG A 115 10.40 3.06 -21.32
C ARG A 115 9.66 2.09 -20.40
N PHE A 116 8.92 1.15 -20.99
CA PHE A 116 8.10 0.18 -20.26
C PHE A 116 8.95 -0.73 -19.38
N GLU A 117 10.03 -1.31 -19.92
CA GLU A 117 10.96 -2.15 -19.16
C GLU A 117 11.49 -1.42 -17.93
N ARG A 118 11.89 -0.15 -18.08
CA ARG A 118 12.39 0.64 -16.95
C ARG A 118 11.33 0.91 -15.89
N LEU A 119 10.06 1.11 -16.28
CA LEU A 119 8.95 1.26 -15.33
C LEU A 119 8.69 -0.04 -14.57
N THR A 120 8.69 -1.17 -15.27
CA THR A 120 8.49 -2.50 -14.68
C THR A 120 9.64 -2.88 -13.73
N GLU A 121 10.89 -2.62 -14.12
CA GLU A 121 12.06 -2.81 -13.26
C GLU A 121 11.95 -1.99 -11.97
N ALA A 122 11.52 -0.74 -12.08
CA ALA A 122 11.37 0.15 -10.94
C ALA A 122 10.20 -0.28 -10.02
N GLN A 123 9.10 -0.73 -10.60
CA GLN A 123 8.00 -1.33 -9.84
C GLN A 123 8.46 -2.60 -9.10
N GLN A 124 9.22 -3.46 -9.77
CA GLN A 124 9.75 -4.69 -9.17
C GLN A 124 10.76 -4.38 -8.06
N ALA A 125 11.62 -3.39 -8.24
CA ALA A 125 12.57 -2.92 -7.24
C ALA A 125 11.85 -2.55 -5.92
N LEU A 126 10.81 -1.73 -6.01
CA LEU A 126 10.04 -1.34 -4.82
C LEU A 126 9.26 -2.52 -4.23
N ARG A 127 8.62 -3.35 -5.05
CA ARG A 127 7.89 -4.53 -4.58
C ARG A 127 8.77 -5.53 -3.86
N LEU A 128 10.03 -5.68 -4.30
CA LEU A 128 11.01 -6.51 -3.63
C LEU A 128 11.31 -5.96 -2.23
N ALA A 129 11.58 -4.66 -2.13
CA ALA A 129 11.86 -4.01 -0.86
C ALA A 129 10.66 -4.11 0.11
N VAL A 130 9.43 -3.90 -0.38
CA VAL A 130 8.19 -4.04 0.38
C VAL A 130 8.01 -5.47 0.87
N ALA A 131 8.15 -6.47 0.01
CA ALA A 131 7.98 -7.87 0.39
C ALA A 131 9.00 -8.32 1.46
N ALA A 132 10.23 -7.82 1.38
CA ALA A 132 11.25 -8.09 2.39
C ALA A 132 10.96 -7.37 3.72
N ALA A 133 10.51 -6.11 3.68
CA ALA A 133 10.06 -5.39 4.87
C ALA A 133 8.87 -6.09 5.55
N ASP A 134 7.85 -6.50 4.78
CA ASP A 134 6.68 -7.21 5.28
C ASP A 134 7.04 -8.55 5.91
N ALA A 135 8.00 -9.28 5.31
CA ALA A 135 8.48 -10.53 5.88
C ALA A 135 9.13 -10.31 7.27
N SER A 136 9.95 -9.26 7.39
CA SER A 136 10.58 -8.85 8.64
C SER A 136 9.54 -8.47 9.71
N ASP A 137 8.55 -7.64 9.35
CA ASP A 137 7.47 -7.21 10.24
C ASP A 137 6.63 -8.40 10.72
N ALA A 138 6.45 -9.41 9.86
CA ALA A 138 5.78 -10.66 10.20
C ALA A 138 6.64 -11.63 11.03
N GLY A 139 7.91 -11.31 11.30
CA GLY A 139 8.84 -12.22 11.98
C GLY A 139 9.21 -13.45 11.15
N THR A 140 9.17 -13.33 9.82
CA THR A 140 9.44 -14.40 8.85
C THR A 140 10.69 -14.11 8.01
N SER A 141 11.33 -15.15 7.48
CA SER A 141 12.50 -14.99 6.61
C SER A 141 12.10 -14.61 5.19
N PHE A 142 12.77 -13.61 4.61
CA PHE A 142 12.67 -13.29 3.19
C PHE A 142 13.71 -14.07 2.37
N SER A 143 13.28 -14.64 1.25
CA SER A 143 14.15 -15.31 0.26
C SER A 143 13.91 -14.71 -1.12
N LEU A 144 14.96 -14.15 -1.71
CA LEU A 144 14.91 -13.58 -3.06
C LEU A 144 14.60 -14.66 -4.10
N GLU A 145 15.13 -15.87 -3.92
CA GLU A 145 14.89 -17.00 -4.81
C GLU A 145 13.42 -17.43 -4.77
N ASP A 146 12.85 -17.62 -3.57
CA ASP A 146 11.43 -17.99 -3.41
C ASP A 146 10.51 -16.89 -3.93
N TYR A 147 10.87 -15.62 -3.72
CA TYR A 147 10.12 -14.49 -4.26
C TYR A 147 10.10 -14.52 -5.79
N ASN A 148 11.26 -14.71 -6.42
CA ASN A 148 11.39 -14.78 -7.87
C ASN A 148 10.68 -16.02 -8.45
N LEU A 149 10.73 -17.16 -7.76
CA LEU A 149 9.96 -18.36 -8.14
C LEU A 149 8.45 -18.10 -8.08
N LYS A 150 7.95 -17.47 -7.01
CA LYS A 150 6.54 -17.09 -6.89
C LYS A 150 6.10 -16.09 -7.95
N GLN A 151 6.97 -15.12 -8.30
CA GLN A 151 6.72 -14.18 -9.39
C GLN A 151 6.64 -14.89 -10.74
N ARG A 152 7.54 -15.86 -11.01
CA ARG A 152 7.48 -16.68 -12.23
C ARG A 152 6.23 -17.57 -12.30
N CYS A 153 5.75 -18.07 -11.15
CA CYS A 153 4.55 -18.90 -11.08
C CYS A 153 3.23 -18.10 -11.09
N ARG A 154 3.25 -16.81 -10.74
CA ARG A 154 2.12 -15.90 -10.90
C ARG A 154 2.17 -15.32 -12.31
N GLY A 155 1.43 -15.96 -13.22
CA GLY A 155 1.16 -15.56 -14.62
C GLY A 155 1.97 -14.38 -15.16
N CYS A 156 2.88 -14.69 -16.09
CA CYS A 156 3.74 -13.73 -16.77
C CYS A 156 2.96 -12.46 -17.12
N VAL A 157 3.45 -11.31 -16.69
CA VAL A 157 2.99 -10.03 -17.26
C VAL A 157 3.42 -10.07 -18.73
N TYR A 158 2.45 -10.00 -19.63
CA TYR A 158 2.72 -10.01 -21.06
C TYR A 158 2.65 -8.60 -21.62
N ASP A 159 3.63 -8.28 -22.46
CA ASP A 159 3.54 -7.11 -23.32
C ASP A 159 2.53 -7.37 -24.43
N GLY A 160 1.70 -6.37 -24.68
CA GLY A 160 0.66 -6.42 -25.69
C GLY A 160 0.46 -5.07 -26.34
N ILE A 161 -0.10 -5.10 -27.54
CA ILE A 161 -0.55 -3.91 -28.26
C ILE A 161 -2.07 -3.84 -28.19
N VAL A 162 -2.59 -2.63 -28.04
CA VAL A 162 -4.02 -2.37 -28.23
C VAL A 162 -4.27 -2.35 -29.74
N VAL A 163 -4.94 -3.38 -30.26
CA VAL A 163 -5.23 -3.52 -31.70
C VAL A 163 -6.54 -2.85 -32.10
N GLU A 164 -7.48 -2.73 -31.17
CA GLU A 164 -8.75 -2.03 -31.36
C GLU A 164 -8.99 -1.10 -30.18
N ASN A 165 -9.43 0.13 -30.46
CA ASN A 165 -9.85 1.10 -29.44
C ASN A 165 -11.06 1.89 -29.96
N LYS A 166 -12.25 1.36 -29.68
CA LYS A 166 -13.50 1.83 -30.25
C LYS A 166 -14.42 2.40 -29.18
N SER A 167 -14.93 3.61 -29.40
CA SER A 167 -16.01 4.15 -28.56
C SER A 167 -17.30 3.35 -28.81
N LEU A 168 -17.92 2.88 -27.73
CA LEU A 168 -19.23 2.22 -27.73
C LEU A 168 -20.37 3.21 -27.44
N THR A 169 -20.04 4.41 -26.98
CA THR A 169 -20.99 5.46 -26.62
C THR A 169 -21.06 6.54 -27.70
N SER A 170 -22.21 7.21 -27.79
CA SER A 170 -22.42 8.36 -28.68
C SER A 170 -21.59 9.57 -28.23
N GLN A 171 -21.42 10.55 -29.13
CA GLN A 171 -20.59 11.73 -28.87
C GLN A 171 -21.16 12.66 -27.80
N ASP A 172 -22.47 12.59 -27.56
CA ASP A 172 -23.21 13.35 -26.56
C ASP A 172 -23.36 12.61 -25.23
N ALA A 173 -22.82 11.39 -25.11
CA ALA A 173 -22.88 10.62 -23.89
C ALA A 173 -22.07 11.27 -22.76
N VAL A 174 -22.67 11.33 -21.57
CA VAL A 174 -22.02 11.89 -20.36
C VAL A 174 -20.84 11.04 -19.89
N LYS A 175 -20.86 9.73 -20.19
CA LYS A 175 -19.78 8.79 -19.88
C LYS A 175 -19.31 8.12 -21.17
N GLU A 176 -17.99 8.03 -21.33
CA GLU A 176 -17.38 7.32 -22.45
C GLU A 176 -17.12 5.86 -22.08
N VAL A 177 -17.57 4.93 -22.92
CA VAL A 177 -17.27 3.49 -22.77
C VAL A 177 -16.51 3.04 -24.02
N ARG A 178 -15.39 2.34 -23.83
CA ARG A 178 -14.52 1.88 -24.92
C ARG A 178 -14.41 0.37 -24.95
N HIS A 179 -14.43 -0.17 -26.18
CA HIS A 179 -14.02 -1.53 -26.49
C HIS A 179 -12.54 -1.53 -26.84
N LEU A 180 -11.76 -2.33 -26.11
CA LEU A 180 -10.33 -2.49 -26.31
C LEU A 180 -10.03 -3.94 -26.64
N GLU A 181 -9.23 -4.16 -27.69
CA GLU A 181 -8.68 -5.49 -28.00
C GLU A 181 -7.17 -5.48 -27.80
N PHE A 182 -6.65 -6.50 -27.13
CA PHE A 182 -5.23 -6.62 -26.83
C PHE A 182 -4.66 -7.83 -27.57
N LYS A 183 -3.52 -7.62 -28.22
CA LYS A 183 -2.74 -8.70 -28.84
C LYS A 183 -1.38 -8.79 -28.15
N PRO A 184 -1.02 -9.94 -27.55
CA PRO A 184 0.33 -10.15 -27.01
C PRO A 184 1.38 -9.96 -28.11
N GLN A 185 2.52 -9.35 -27.77
CA GLN A 185 3.62 -9.15 -28.71
C GLN A 185 4.41 -10.45 -28.95
N GLU A 186 4.58 -11.25 -27.90
CA GLU A 186 5.24 -12.55 -27.97
C GLU A 186 4.21 -13.68 -28.00
N ALA A 187 4.65 -14.87 -28.44
CA ALA A 187 3.83 -16.07 -28.37
C ALA A 187 3.42 -16.30 -26.91
N CYS A 188 2.13 -16.16 -26.65
CA CYS A 188 1.57 -16.19 -25.32
C CYS A 188 0.80 -17.50 -25.16
N ASP A 189 1.28 -18.37 -24.29
CA ASP A 189 0.60 -19.64 -23.94
C ASP A 189 -0.53 -19.41 -22.91
N LEU A 190 -1.06 -18.18 -22.81
CA LEU A 190 -2.14 -17.84 -21.89
C LEU A 190 -3.46 -18.41 -22.42
N ALA A 191 -3.88 -19.53 -21.86
CA ALA A 191 -5.24 -20.01 -21.97
C ALA A 191 -6.16 -19.13 -21.11
N TYR A 192 -7.26 -18.67 -21.70
CA TYR A 192 -8.34 -17.99 -20.98
C TYR A 192 -9.69 -18.44 -21.53
N GLU A 193 -10.72 -18.37 -20.70
CA GLU A 193 -12.11 -18.65 -21.05
C GLU A 193 -12.98 -17.39 -20.91
N ALA A 194 -14.18 -17.42 -21.51
CA ALA A 194 -15.14 -16.34 -21.35
C ALA A 194 -15.57 -16.22 -19.88
N GLY A 195 -15.32 -15.06 -19.27
CA GLY A 195 -15.57 -14.79 -17.86
C GLY A 195 -14.29 -14.65 -17.02
N ASP A 196 -13.14 -15.02 -17.56
CA ASP A 196 -11.85 -14.72 -16.94
C ASP A 196 -11.56 -13.22 -16.93
N ILE A 197 -10.70 -12.81 -16.00
CA ILE A 197 -10.36 -11.41 -15.76
C ILE A 197 -8.97 -11.12 -16.31
N LEU A 198 -8.90 -10.15 -17.23
CA LEU A 198 -7.63 -9.56 -17.65
C LEU A 198 -7.21 -8.47 -16.66
N GLY A 199 -6.10 -8.70 -15.96
CA GLY A 199 -5.44 -7.66 -15.16
C GLY A 199 -4.60 -6.73 -16.04
N ILE A 200 -4.79 -5.42 -15.91
CA ILE A 200 -3.99 -4.40 -16.61
C ILE A 200 -3.21 -3.62 -15.56
N ILE A 201 -1.91 -3.43 -15.77
CA ILE A 201 -1.08 -2.54 -14.94
C ILE A 201 -1.05 -1.17 -15.64
N PRO A 202 -1.81 -0.17 -15.14
CA PRO A 202 -1.79 1.15 -15.74
C PRO A 202 -0.47 1.85 -15.43
N LEU A 203 0.12 2.50 -16.44
CA LEU A 203 1.27 3.37 -16.29
C LEU A 203 0.79 4.82 -16.47
N ALA A 204 0.04 5.30 -15.48
CA ALA A 204 -0.73 6.54 -15.57
C ALA A 204 0.14 7.81 -15.64
N VAL A 205 1.36 7.75 -15.10
CA VAL A 205 2.23 8.92 -15.00
C VAL A 205 3.24 8.94 -16.15
N ASP A 206 3.23 10.02 -16.93
CA ASP A 206 4.33 10.29 -17.86
C ASP A 206 5.62 10.60 -17.07
N VAL A 207 6.69 9.86 -17.36
CA VAL A 207 8.01 10.04 -16.73
C VAL A 207 8.60 11.42 -16.99
N ASN A 208 8.11 12.10 -18.03
CA ASN A 208 8.50 13.47 -18.37
C ASN A 208 7.41 14.50 -18.01
N CYS A 209 6.37 14.10 -17.26
CA CYS A 209 5.30 15.01 -16.85
C CYS A 209 5.87 16.13 -15.95
N PRO A 210 5.54 17.41 -16.19
CA PRO A 210 6.02 18.53 -15.35
C PRO A 210 5.68 18.37 -13.86
N ARG A 211 4.53 17.76 -13.53
CA ARG A 211 4.13 17.51 -12.13
C ARG A 211 5.09 16.54 -11.43
N LEU A 212 5.41 15.42 -12.09
CA LEU A 212 6.36 14.44 -11.58
C LEU A 212 7.76 15.06 -11.40
N LEU A 213 8.24 15.77 -12.41
CA LEU A 213 9.56 16.42 -12.36
C LEU A 213 9.63 17.49 -11.26
N SER A 214 8.54 18.25 -11.06
CA SER A 214 8.44 19.21 -9.96
C SER A 214 8.45 18.53 -8.58
N LEU A 215 7.75 17.40 -8.44
CA LEU A 215 7.78 16.60 -7.21
C LEU A 215 9.20 16.10 -6.92
N ILE A 216 9.88 15.52 -7.91
CA ILE A 216 11.27 15.06 -7.80
C ILE A 216 12.20 16.20 -7.38
N GLY A 217 12.06 17.37 -8.02
CA GLY A 217 12.82 18.56 -7.66
C GLY A 217 12.56 19.04 -6.23
N ARG A 218 11.32 18.97 -5.75
CA ARG A 218 10.97 19.30 -4.35
C ARG A 218 11.58 18.32 -3.34
N LEU A 219 11.78 17.06 -3.73
CA LEU A 219 12.49 16.06 -2.93
C LEU A 219 14.02 16.27 -2.94
N GLY A 220 14.53 17.25 -3.71
CA GLY A 220 15.97 17.50 -3.83
C GLY A 220 16.71 16.40 -4.60
N MET A 221 16.02 15.67 -5.47
CA MET A 221 16.58 14.56 -6.24
C MET A 221 16.72 14.92 -7.72
N ASP A 222 17.65 14.24 -8.41
CA ASP A 222 17.78 14.31 -9.88
C ASP A 222 16.87 13.26 -10.53
N PRO A 223 15.95 13.63 -11.45
CA PRO A 223 15.12 12.66 -12.16
C PRO A 223 15.90 11.62 -12.95
N GLU A 224 17.11 11.95 -13.42
CA GLU A 224 18.01 11.01 -14.10
C GLU A 224 18.92 10.25 -13.14
N GLY A 225 18.97 10.67 -11.88
CA GLY A 225 19.75 10.05 -10.82
C GLY A 225 19.33 8.61 -10.56
N TRP A 226 20.29 7.79 -10.11
CA TRP A 226 20.06 6.38 -9.84
C TRP A 226 19.96 6.13 -8.34
N VAL A 227 19.02 5.28 -7.96
CA VAL A 227 18.77 4.92 -6.57
C VAL A 227 18.63 3.42 -6.39
N ARG A 228 18.91 2.93 -5.18
CA ARG A 228 18.51 1.61 -4.69
C ARG A 228 17.57 1.77 -3.51
N VAL A 229 16.48 0.99 -3.51
CA VAL A 229 15.54 0.92 -2.39
C VAL A 229 15.58 -0.49 -1.80
N TYR A 230 15.74 -0.58 -0.49
CA TYR A 230 15.80 -1.85 0.25
C TYR A 230 15.29 -1.66 1.68
N PRO A 231 14.83 -2.72 2.38
CA PRO A 231 14.27 -2.59 3.72
C PRO A 231 15.34 -2.17 4.73
N SER A 232 14.98 -1.28 5.65
CA SER A 232 15.87 -0.85 6.74
C SER A 232 16.15 -1.96 7.75
N SER A 233 15.23 -2.93 7.87
CA SER A 233 15.37 -4.13 8.70
C SER A 233 16.34 -5.17 8.16
N THR A 234 16.79 -5.04 6.91
CA THR A 234 17.72 -6.00 6.27
C THR A 234 18.71 -5.26 5.36
N PRO A 235 19.60 -4.41 5.92
CA PRO A 235 20.50 -3.56 5.13
C PRO A 235 21.45 -4.32 4.19
N GLU A 236 21.79 -5.56 4.52
CA GLU A 236 22.60 -6.45 3.69
C GLU A 236 21.99 -6.72 2.29
N MET A 237 20.66 -6.58 2.14
CA MET A 237 19.99 -6.69 0.84
C MET A 237 20.40 -5.60 -0.15
N LYS A 238 21.04 -4.51 0.31
CA LYS A 238 21.58 -3.43 -0.53
C LYS A 238 22.33 -3.94 -1.76
N HIS A 239 23.12 -5.02 -1.62
CA HIS A 239 23.92 -5.57 -2.72
C HIS A 239 23.10 -6.32 -3.77
N SER A 240 21.93 -6.83 -3.38
CA SER A 240 20.99 -7.54 -4.26
C SER A 240 19.89 -6.64 -4.82
N ALA A 241 19.72 -5.44 -4.25
CA ALA A 241 18.69 -4.50 -4.65
C ALA A 241 19.02 -3.91 -6.04
N PRO A 242 18.09 -3.98 -7.01
CA PRO A 242 18.28 -3.37 -8.31
C PRO A 242 18.40 -1.85 -8.19
N SER A 243 19.31 -1.26 -8.96
CA SER A 243 19.41 0.19 -9.12
C SER A 243 18.48 0.66 -10.23
N VAL A 244 17.71 1.72 -9.99
CA VAL A 244 16.72 2.27 -10.93
C VAL A 244 16.78 3.80 -10.94
N GLN A 245 16.37 4.44 -12.03
CA GLN A 245 16.34 5.91 -12.05
C GLN A 245 15.13 6.44 -11.28
N VAL A 246 15.30 7.59 -10.64
CA VAL A 246 14.30 8.22 -9.76
C VAL A 246 12.96 8.43 -10.48
N LYS A 247 12.97 8.96 -11.71
CA LYS A 247 11.72 9.20 -12.46
C LYS A 247 10.91 7.93 -12.74
N TYR A 248 11.59 6.80 -12.99
CA TYR A 248 10.91 5.53 -13.25
C TYR A 248 10.40 4.90 -11.97
N LEU A 249 11.13 5.03 -10.86
CA LEU A 249 10.68 4.58 -9.54
C LEU A 249 9.38 5.27 -9.15
N ILE A 250 9.32 6.59 -9.24
CA ILE A 250 8.11 7.31 -8.82
C ILE A 250 6.97 7.05 -9.81
N ALA A 251 7.20 7.15 -11.13
CA ALA A 251 6.13 6.99 -12.11
C ALA A 251 5.58 5.55 -12.22
N GLY A 252 6.41 4.53 -11.98
CA GLY A 252 6.05 3.13 -12.15
C GLY A 252 5.64 2.41 -10.87
N ALA A 253 6.10 2.89 -9.71
CA ALA A 253 5.96 2.17 -8.44
C ALA A 253 5.16 2.93 -7.38
N ILE A 254 4.97 4.24 -7.51
CA ILE A 254 4.32 5.08 -6.51
C ILE A 254 3.10 5.73 -7.12
N ASP A 255 1.95 5.55 -6.47
CA ASP A 255 0.74 6.27 -6.85
C ASP A 255 0.79 7.70 -6.32
N ILE A 256 0.86 8.65 -7.24
CA ILE A 256 0.90 10.09 -6.94
C ILE A 256 -0.32 10.85 -7.47
N ASP A 257 -1.25 10.17 -8.14
CA ASP A 257 -2.31 10.83 -8.93
C ASP A 257 -3.70 10.21 -8.73
N SER A 258 -3.84 8.97 -8.25
CA SER A 258 -5.12 8.26 -8.31
C SER A 258 -6.08 8.57 -7.15
N ALA A 259 -5.56 9.02 -6.00
CA ALA A 259 -6.36 9.30 -4.81
C ALA A 259 -5.71 10.35 -3.89
N SER A 260 -6.52 10.97 -3.03
CA SER A 260 -6.01 11.80 -1.93
C SER A 260 -5.10 10.97 -1.01
N PRO A 261 -3.99 11.52 -0.50
CA PRO A 261 -3.12 10.81 0.43
C PRO A 261 -3.89 10.31 1.66
N ARG A 262 -3.43 9.21 2.26
CA ARG A 262 -4.04 8.67 3.48
C ARG A 262 -3.57 9.45 4.71
N ARG A 263 -4.29 9.33 5.83
CA ARG A 263 -3.98 10.01 7.11
C ARG A 263 -2.51 9.94 7.51
N TYR A 264 -1.89 8.76 7.39
CA TYR A 264 -0.48 8.55 7.74
C TYR A 264 0.49 9.42 6.91
N PHE A 265 0.15 9.76 5.67
CA PHE A 265 0.95 10.70 4.88
C PHE A 265 0.97 12.08 5.53
N PHE A 266 -0.19 12.59 5.96
CA PHE A 266 -0.27 13.89 6.64
C PHE A 266 0.43 13.89 7.99
N GLU A 267 0.33 12.78 8.74
CA GLU A 267 1.08 12.57 9.97
C GLU A 267 2.58 12.75 9.71
N VAL A 268 3.15 11.98 8.77
CA VAL A 268 4.56 12.08 8.39
C VAL A 268 4.93 13.49 7.93
N MET A 269 4.16 14.09 7.02
CA MET A 269 4.46 15.42 6.48
C MET A 269 4.41 16.52 7.54
N SER A 270 3.62 16.36 8.60
CA SER A 270 3.56 17.35 9.68
C SER A 270 4.91 17.58 10.36
N HIS A 271 5.78 16.56 10.42
CA HIS A 271 7.13 16.67 10.99
C HIS A 271 8.12 17.43 10.09
N PHE A 272 7.78 17.62 8.81
CA PHE A 272 8.63 18.31 7.84
C PHE A 272 8.10 19.70 7.45
N ALA A 273 6.95 20.11 8.01
CA ALA A 273 6.38 21.43 7.76
C ALA A 273 7.23 22.52 8.42
N GLY A 274 7.64 23.52 7.63
CA GLY A 274 8.44 24.64 8.13
C GLY A 274 7.63 25.72 8.87
N SER A 275 6.31 25.71 8.69
CA SER A 275 5.36 26.65 9.31
C SER A 275 4.50 25.94 10.34
N SER A 276 4.32 26.56 11.52
CA SER A 276 3.47 26.00 12.58
C SER A 276 2.02 25.83 12.14
N LEU A 277 1.49 26.77 11.33
CA LEU A 277 0.13 26.69 10.81
C LEU A 277 -0.06 25.51 9.85
N GLU A 278 0.96 25.23 9.03
CA GLU A 278 0.95 24.07 8.13
C GLU A 278 1.05 22.77 8.92
N GLN A 279 1.93 22.72 9.92
CA GLN A 279 2.06 21.57 10.82
C GLN A 279 0.73 21.25 11.50
N GLU A 280 0.07 22.24 12.12
CA GLU A 280 -1.24 22.08 12.77
C GLU A 280 -2.31 21.58 11.80
N ARG A 281 -2.32 22.10 10.55
CA ARG A 281 -3.28 21.66 9.53
C ARG A 281 -3.03 20.22 9.08
N LEU A 282 -1.78 19.80 8.95
CA LEU A 282 -1.42 18.42 8.62
C LEU A 282 -1.75 17.46 9.76
N GLN A 283 -1.46 17.84 11.01
CA GLN A 283 -1.86 17.08 12.21
C GLN A 283 -3.39 16.95 12.31
N TYR A 284 -4.13 18.00 11.97
CA TYR A 284 -5.59 17.93 11.89
C TYR A 284 -6.06 16.88 10.88
N PHE A 285 -5.51 16.86 9.65
CA PHE A 285 -5.87 15.84 8.65
C PHE A 285 -5.45 14.41 9.02
N ALA A 286 -4.43 14.26 9.87
CA ALA A 286 -4.04 12.96 10.40
C ALA A 286 -5.01 12.44 11.49
N SER A 287 -5.77 13.33 12.14
CA SER A 287 -6.63 12.99 13.27
C SER A 287 -7.98 12.41 12.86
N ALA A 288 -8.71 11.82 13.83
CA ALA A 288 -10.08 11.40 13.62
C ALA A 288 -11.04 12.57 13.37
N GLU A 289 -10.74 13.76 13.91
CA GLU A 289 -11.54 14.97 13.76
C GLU A 289 -11.45 15.53 12.33
N GLY A 290 -10.26 15.49 11.72
CA GLY A 290 -10.04 15.98 10.35
C GLY A 290 -10.45 15.02 9.25
N ALA A 291 -10.94 13.82 9.58
CA ALA A 291 -11.30 12.80 8.59
C ALA A 291 -12.36 13.27 7.58
N VAL A 292 -13.38 13.98 8.05
CA VAL A 292 -14.47 14.49 7.20
C VAL A 292 -13.95 15.58 6.25
N ASP A 293 -13.10 16.45 6.77
CA ASP A 293 -12.51 17.55 6.00
C ASP A 293 -11.49 17.04 5.00
N LEU A 294 -10.70 16.02 5.37
CA LEU A 294 -9.77 15.35 4.47
C LEU A 294 -10.50 14.68 3.31
N TYR A 295 -11.65 14.06 3.55
CA TYR A 295 -12.46 13.47 2.47
C TYR A 295 -12.95 14.50 1.46
N LYS A 296 -13.14 15.76 1.88
CA LYS A 296 -13.60 16.86 1.03
C LYS A 296 -12.46 17.64 0.36
N TYR A 297 -11.23 17.47 0.84
CA TYR A 297 -10.03 18.17 0.37
C TYR A 297 -9.51 17.56 -0.93
#